data_AF-A0A838F245-F1
#
_entry.id   AF-A0A838F245-F1
#
_cell.length_a   1.000
_cell.length_b   1.000
_cell.length_c   1.000
_cell.angle_alpha   90.00
_cell.angle_beta   90.00
_cell.angle_gamma   90.00
#
_symmetry.space_group_name_H-M   'P 1'
#
loop_
_entity.id
_entity.type
_entity.pdbx_description
1 polymer ?
#
loop_
_entity_poly.entity_id
_entity_poly.type
_entity_poly.pdbx_seq_one_letter_code
_entity_poly.pdbx_strand_id
1 'polypeptide(L)'
;GHTEYKFKAKGGNTAFSKVDTTVYGLFTFYNFSEEINRTYYLGLALSSFTMEEENSHDLTASEGKAPYELDDTGVTYELIFGKRFSFEKWDIKNLTYSPNISFYVRTHGRDFDDQEIDDGVGIAFQVIKFDFLF
;
A
#
# COMPACT_ATOMS: atom_id res chain seq x y z
N GLY A 1 0.96 -1.30 -8.40
CA GLY A 1 2.40 -1.55 -8.18
C GLY A 1 2.58 -3.05 -8.08
N HIS A 2 3.63 -3.62 -8.64
CA HIS A 2 3.81 -5.07 -8.67
C HIS A 2 4.65 -5.51 -7.47
N THR A 3 4.12 -6.41 -6.64
CA THR A 3 4.80 -6.93 -5.43
C THR A 3 4.74 -8.45 -5.45
N GLU A 4 5.89 -9.11 -5.54
CA GLU A 4 5.99 -10.57 -5.44
C GLU A 4 6.20 -11.00 -3.99
N TYR A 5 5.41 -11.97 -3.51
CA TYR A 5 5.57 -12.58 -2.19
C TYR A 5 6.10 -14.01 -2.34
N LYS A 6 7.09 -14.39 -1.51
CA LYS A 6 7.65 -15.74 -1.48
C LYS A 6 7.26 -16.43 -0.19
N PHE A 7 6.45 -17.48 -0.29
CA PHE A 7 6.12 -18.33 0.85
C PHE A 7 6.89 -19.64 0.75
N LYS A 8 7.60 -19.99 1.82
CA LYS A 8 8.27 -21.29 1.93
C LYS A 8 7.43 -22.21 2.82
N ALA A 9 6.82 -23.22 2.21
CA ALA A 9 6.08 -24.22 2.97
C ALA A 9 7.03 -25.06 3.84
N LYS A 10 6.53 -25.52 4.99
CA LYS A 10 7.29 -26.28 6.00
C LYS A 10 7.88 -27.60 5.47
N GLY A 11 7.43 -28.07 4.29
CA GLY A 11 7.91 -29.28 3.59
C GLY A 11 8.98 -29.06 2.53
N GLY A 12 9.46 -27.83 2.30
CA GLY A 12 10.57 -27.55 1.38
C GLY A 12 10.17 -27.20 -0.06
N ASN A 13 8.90 -27.32 -0.42
CA ASN A 13 8.39 -26.77 -1.68
C ASN A 13 8.21 -25.25 -1.55
N THR A 14 8.76 -24.52 -2.53
CA THR A 14 8.62 -23.06 -2.63
C THR A 14 7.46 -22.80 -3.57
N ALA A 15 6.39 -22.20 -3.05
CA ALA A 15 5.25 -21.77 -3.85
C ALA A 15 5.51 -20.33 -4.30
N PHE A 16 5.27 -20.06 -5.58
CA PHE A 16 5.23 -18.70 -6.11
C PHE A 16 3.77 -18.33 -6.30
N SER A 17 3.32 -17.37 -5.51
CA SER A 17 2.03 -16.70 -5.71
C SER A 17 2.32 -15.30 -6.19
N LYS A 18 1.75 -14.96 -7.35
CA LYS A 18 1.78 -13.61 -7.89
C LYS A 18 0.50 -12.93 -7.43
N VAL A 19 0.66 -11.79 -6.76
CA VAL A 19 -0.48 -11.00 -6.29
C VAL A 19 -0.47 -9.70 -7.09
N ASP A 20 -1.50 -9.51 -7.90
CA ASP A 20 -1.68 -8.25 -8.61
C ASP A 20 -2.56 -7.33 -7.77
N THR A 21 -2.01 -6.16 -7.43
CA THR A 21 -2.70 -5.18 -6.60
C THR A 21 -2.95 -3.90 -7.37
N THR A 22 -4.22 -3.59 -7.53
CA THR A 22 -4.70 -2.33 -8.09
C THR A 22 -5.21 -1.44 -6.98
N VAL A 23 -4.75 -0.19 -6.93
CA VAL A 23 -5.18 0.79 -5.94
C VAL A 23 -5.60 2.08 -6.65
N TYR A 24 -6.81 2.54 -6.37
CA TYR A 24 -7.31 3.85 -6.80
C TYR A 24 -7.58 4.69 -5.57
N GLY A 25 -7.08 5.93 -5.53
CA GLY A 25 -7.24 6.77 -4.35
C GLY A 25 -7.42 8.24 -4.66
N LEU A 26 -8.16 8.90 -3.79
CA LEU A 26 -8.29 10.34 -3.71
C LEU A 26 -7.51 10.83 -2.49
N PHE A 27 -6.70 11.87 -2.69
CA PHE A 27 -5.84 12.44 -1.66
C PHE A 27 -6.08 13.94 -1.59
N THR A 28 -6.24 14.47 -0.39
CA THR A 28 -6.27 15.91 -0.13
C THR A 28 -5.17 16.25 0.85
N PHE A 29 -4.40 17.29 0.55
CA PHE A 29 -3.28 17.72 1.38
C PHE A 29 -3.43 19.19 1.78
N TYR A 30 -3.20 19.45 3.06
CA TYR A 30 -3.02 20.79 3.61
C TYR A 30 -1.53 21.03 3.86
N ASN A 31 -1.01 22.14 3.34
CA ASN A 31 0.37 22.57 3.56
C ASN A 31 0.39 23.61 4.68
N PHE A 32 1.27 23.46 5.68
CA PHE A 32 1.38 24.40 6.80
C PHE A 32 2.10 25.72 6.43
N SER A 33 2.56 25.84 5.18
CA SER A 33 3.28 26.99 4.63
C SER A 33 2.91 27.16 3.16
N GLU A 34 2.97 28.40 2.67
CA GLU A 34 2.83 28.75 1.25
C GLU A 34 3.98 28.21 0.40
N GLU A 35 5.16 28.00 0.99
CA GLU A 35 6.31 27.37 0.32
C GLU A 35 6.08 25.84 0.17
N ILE A 36 5.32 25.44 -0.85
CA ILE A 36 4.90 24.03 -1.05
C ILE A 36 6.10 23.07 -1.11
N ASN A 37 7.23 23.50 -1.66
CA ASN A 37 8.42 22.66 -1.82
C ASN A 37 9.22 22.44 -0.52
N ARG A 38 8.88 23.17 0.54
CA ARG A 38 9.57 23.14 1.84
C ARG A 38 8.58 23.36 2.97
N THR A 39 7.70 22.39 3.15
CA THR A 39 6.61 22.51 4.13
C THR A 39 6.37 21.19 4.85
N TYR A 40 5.84 21.29 6.06
CA TYR A 40 5.11 20.18 6.63
C TYR A 40 3.74 20.11 5.98
N TYR A 41 3.19 18.90 5.84
CA TYR A 41 1.84 18.73 5.33
C TYR A 41 1.08 17.68 6.12
N LEU A 42 -0.23 17.84 6.12
CA LEU A 42 -1.18 16.86 6.61
C LEU A 42 -2.08 16.45 5.44
N GLY A 43 -2.26 15.15 5.23
CA GLY A 43 -3.06 14.58 4.16
C GLY A 43 -4.15 13.67 4.68
N LEU A 44 -5.27 13.65 3.98
CA LEU A 44 -6.30 12.64 4.12
C LEU A 44 -6.41 11.89 2.80
N ALA A 45 -6.45 10.56 2.87
CA ALA A 45 -6.62 9.69 1.73
C ALA A 45 -7.81 8.76 1.91
N LEU A 46 -8.49 8.51 0.79
CA LEU A 46 -9.45 7.43 0.63
C LEU A 46 -9.03 6.64 -0.60
N SER A 47 -8.81 5.34 -0.45
CA SER A 47 -8.46 4.48 -1.58
C SER A 47 -9.23 3.18 -1.57
N SER A 48 -9.59 2.68 -2.74
CA SER A 48 -10.03 1.31 -2.95
C SER A 48 -8.87 0.48 -3.44
N PHE A 49 -8.74 -0.74 -2.96
CA PHE A 49 -7.78 -1.69 -3.47
C PHE A 49 -8.48 -2.99 -3.87
N THR A 50 -7.93 -3.64 -4.88
CA THR A 50 -8.28 -5.00 -5.28
C THR A 50 -6.96 -5.77 -5.37
N MET A 51 -6.91 -6.90 -4.68
CA MET A 51 -5.85 -7.89 -4.74
C MET A 51 -6.46 -9.11 -5.39
N GLU A 52 -5.88 -9.54 -6.49
CA GLU A 52 -6.22 -10.81 -7.14
C GLU A 52 -4.98 -11.70 -7.07
N GLU A 53 -5.14 -12.90 -6.53
CA GLU A 53 -4.09 -13.92 -6.57
C GLU A 53 -4.13 -14.63 -7.92
N GLU A 54 -3.06 -14.49 -8.68
CA GLU A 54 -2.86 -15.32 -9.87
C GLU A 54 -2.35 -16.69 -9.38
N ASN A 55 -3.28 -17.58 -9.08
CA ASN A 55 -2.98 -18.97 -8.72
C ASN A 55 -2.07 -19.58 -9.80
N SER A 56 -0.80 -19.87 -9.44
CA SER A 56 -0.06 -20.85 -10.21
C SER A 56 -0.75 -22.20 -9.98
N HIS A 57 -1.35 -22.73 -11.04
CA HIS A 57 -2.19 -23.94 -11.05
C HIS A 57 -1.52 -25.22 -10.48
N ASP A 58 -0.30 -25.15 -9.95
CA ASP A 58 0.56 -26.30 -9.66
C ASP A 58 0.50 -26.84 -8.20
N LEU A 59 -0.29 -26.25 -7.30
CA LEU A 59 -0.33 -26.67 -5.88
C LEU A 59 -1.64 -27.29 -5.39
N THR A 60 -2.66 -27.44 -6.24
CA THR A 60 -3.96 -28.01 -5.84
C THR A 60 -3.96 -29.53 -5.63
N ALA A 61 -2.83 -30.24 -5.70
CA ALA A 61 -2.84 -31.70 -5.77
C ALA A 61 -2.37 -32.49 -4.52
N SER A 62 -1.76 -31.88 -3.49
CA SER A 62 -1.04 -32.71 -2.49
C SER A 62 -1.59 -32.80 -1.05
N GLU A 63 -2.45 -31.91 -0.56
CA GLU A 63 -2.79 -31.94 0.89
C GLU A 63 -4.26 -31.71 1.29
N GLY A 64 -5.20 -31.59 0.34
CA GLY A 64 -6.64 -31.51 0.67
C GLY A 64 -7.05 -30.31 1.53
N LYS A 65 -6.19 -29.30 1.64
CA LYS A 65 -6.51 -27.99 2.22
C LYS A 65 -6.76 -27.02 1.07
N ALA A 66 -7.87 -26.29 1.13
CA ALA A 66 -8.13 -25.22 0.18
C ALA A 66 -6.94 -24.24 0.19
N PRO A 67 -6.49 -23.74 -0.98
CA PRO A 67 -5.49 -22.69 -1.03
C PRO A 67 -5.98 -21.49 -0.19
N TYR A 68 -5.05 -20.76 0.42
CA TYR A 68 -5.40 -19.43 0.94
C TYR A 68 -5.73 -18.57 -0.27
N GLU A 69 -7.02 -18.29 -0.50
CA GLU A 69 -7.44 -17.32 -1.52
C GLU A 69 -7.15 -15.92 -0.97
N LEU A 70 -6.25 -15.20 -1.65
CA LEU A 70 -5.92 -13.81 -1.34
C LEU A 70 -6.64 -12.85 -2.30
N ASP A 71 -7.90 -13.15 -2.60
CA ASP A 71 -8.77 -12.27 -3.37
C ASP A 71 -9.47 -11.30 -2.42
N ASP A 72 -8.89 -10.11 -2.29
CA ASP A 72 -9.37 -9.10 -1.35
C ASP A 72 -9.76 -7.82 -2.09
N THR A 73 -10.91 -7.27 -1.76
CA THR A 73 -11.31 -5.94 -2.19
C THR A 73 -11.77 -5.16 -0.99
N GLY A 74 -11.19 -3.97 -0.82
CA GLY A 74 -11.51 -3.15 0.33
C GLY A 74 -11.24 -1.68 0.11
N VAL A 75 -11.52 -0.92 1.15
CA VAL A 75 -11.32 0.52 1.22
C VAL A 75 -10.35 0.84 2.35
N THR A 76 -9.38 1.71 2.07
CA THR A 76 -8.42 2.23 3.03
C THR A 76 -8.64 3.73 3.24
N TYR A 77 -8.78 4.12 4.51
CA TYR A 77 -8.78 5.50 4.98
C TYR A 77 -7.42 5.81 5.59
N GLU A 78 -6.75 6.89 5.17
CA GLU A 78 -5.41 7.23 5.66
C GLU A 78 -5.32 8.67 6.14
N LEU A 79 -4.64 8.86 7.27
CA LEU A 79 -4.11 10.14 7.73
C LEU A 79 -2.60 10.15 7.49
N ILE A 80 -2.12 11.10 6.71
CA ILE A 80 -0.72 11.19 6.27
C ILE A 80 -0.10 12.44 6.87
N PHE A 81 1.06 12.32 7.51
CA PHE A 81 1.86 13.46 7.93
C PHE A 81 3.26 13.37 7.37
N GLY A 82 3.74 14.44 6.76
CA GLY A 82 5.05 14.44 6.10
C GLY A 82 5.72 15.79 6.07
N LYS A 83 6.94 15.79 5.56
CA LYS A 83 7.75 17.00 5.37
C LYS A 83 8.38 16.97 3.99
N ARG A 84 8.26 18.06 3.25
CA ARG A 84 8.95 18.25 1.97
C ARG A 84 10.30 18.93 2.14
N PHE A 85 11.27 18.42 1.40
CA PHE A 85 12.61 18.98 1.27
C PHE A 85 12.85 19.31 -0.20
N SER A 86 13.16 20.58 -0.45
CA SER A 86 13.42 21.11 -1.78
C SER A 86 14.79 20.68 -2.31
N PHE A 87 14.85 20.39 -3.62
CA PHE A 87 16.07 20.17 -4.39
C PHE A 87 16.51 21.38 -5.23
N GLU A 88 16.00 22.58 -4.93
CA GLU A 88 16.39 23.81 -5.63
C GLU A 88 17.90 24.06 -5.62
N LYS A 89 18.63 23.59 -4.60
CA LYS A 89 20.09 23.68 -4.54
C LYS A 89 20.80 22.94 -5.69
N TRP A 90 20.11 22.01 -6.34
CA TRP A 90 20.57 21.26 -7.51
C TRP A 90 19.84 21.68 -8.79
N ASP A 91 19.19 22.86 -8.78
CA ASP A 91 18.40 23.43 -9.89
C ASP A 91 17.20 22.56 -10.31
N ILE A 92 16.72 21.68 -9.43
CA ILE A 92 15.51 20.89 -9.63
C ILE A 92 14.37 21.52 -8.81
N LYS A 93 13.55 22.35 -9.47
CA LYS A 93 12.56 23.19 -8.78
C LYS A 93 11.24 22.48 -8.44
N ASN A 94 10.89 21.46 -9.22
CA ASN A 94 9.59 20.79 -9.12
C ASN A 94 9.67 19.42 -8.43
N LEU A 95 10.84 19.01 -7.94
CA LEU A 95 11.03 17.74 -7.26
C LEU A 95 11.33 18.00 -5.78
N THR A 96 10.64 17.27 -4.92
CA THR A 96 10.94 17.28 -3.49
C THR A 96 11.10 15.87 -2.97
N TYR A 97 12.00 15.71 -2.01
CA TYR A 97 12.01 14.53 -1.15
C TYR A 97 10.97 14.71 -0.05
N SER A 98 10.09 13.74 0.12
CA SER A 98 8.90 13.89 0.95
C SER A 98 8.63 12.65 1.82
N PRO A 99 9.51 12.31 2.77
CA PRO A 99 9.24 11.24 3.71
C PRO A 99 7.97 11.51 4.51
N ASN A 100 7.20 10.46 4.78
CA ASN A 100 5.97 10.57 5.55
C ASN A 100 5.72 9.34 6.43
N ILE A 101 4.85 9.56 7.41
CA ILE A 101 4.18 8.52 8.18
C ILE A 101 2.69 8.58 7.85
N SER A 102 2.05 7.43 7.67
CA SER A 102 0.60 7.34 7.55
C SER A 102 0.02 6.38 8.58
N PHE A 103 -1.14 6.75 9.10
CA PHE A 103 -1.99 5.90 9.91
C PHE A 103 -3.17 5.51 9.03
N TYR A 104 -3.48 4.23 8.94
CA TYR A 104 -4.54 3.76 8.07
C TYR A 104 -5.46 2.76 8.76
N VAL A 105 -6.72 2.79 8.32
CA VAL A 105 -7.73 1.78 8.60
C VAL A 105 -8.16 1.21 7.27
N ARG A 106 -8.16 -0.11 7.15
CA ARG A 106 -8.47 -0.86 5.95
C ARG A 106 -9.60 -1.84 6.24
N THR A 107 -10.63 -1.79 5.41
CA THR A 107 -11.67 -2.83 5.37
C THR A 107 -11.19 -3.98 4.48
N HIS A 108 -11.66 -5.19 4.78
CA HIS A 108 -11.39 -6.38 3.98
C HIS A 108 -12.67 -6.90 3.32
N GLY A 109 -12.51 -7.66 2.24
CA GLY A 109 -13.55 -8.31 1.47
C GLY A 109 -13.86 -9.73 1.97
N ARG A 110 -14.70 -10.42 1.20
CA ARG A 110 -15.38 -11.67 1.59
C ARG A 110 -14.47 -12.78 2.11
N ASP A 111 -13.24 -12.91 1.61
CA ASP A 111 -12.36 -14.01 2.01
C ASP A 111 -11.82 -13.84 3.45
N PHE A 112 -11.84 -12.61 3.97
CA PHE A 112 -11.50 -12.29 5.35
C PHE A 112 -12.72 -12.32 6.29
N ASP A 113 -13.95 -12.20 5.76
CA ASP A 113 -15.19 -12.40 6.54
C ASP A 113 -15.23 -13.83 7.12
N ASP A 114 -14.79 -14.83 6.35
CA ASP A 114 -14.69 -16.23 6.78
C ASP A 114 -13.68 -16.44 7.93
N GLN A 115 -12.80 -15.45 8.17
CA GLN A 115 -11.83 -15.43 9.25
C GLN A 115 -12.23 -14.48 10.41
N GLU A 116 -13.44 -13.89 10.36
CA GLU A 116 -13.95 -12.89 11.32
C GLU A 116 -13.03 -11.65 11.44
N ILE A 117 -12.39 -11.24 10.32
CA ILE A 117 -11.53 -10.05 10.28
C ILE A 117 -12.26 -8.92 9.54
N ASP A 118 -12.87 -8.02 10.30
CA ASP A 118 -13.63 -6.89 9.74
C ASP A 118 -12.71 -5.76 9.25
N ASP A 119 -11.70 -5.39 10.05
CA ASP A 119 -10.86 -4.22 9.82
C ASP A 119 -9.38 -4.45 10.19
N GLY A 120 -8.48 -3.92 9.37
CA GLY A 120 -7.05 -3.81 9.63
C GLY A 120 -6.64 -2.37 9.98
N VAL A 121 -5.92 -2.19 11.08
CA VAL A 121 -5.34 -0.88 11.46
C VAL A 121 -3.83 -0.96 11.39
N GLY A 122 -3.19 0.05 10.81
CA GLY A 122 -1.74 0.04 10.65
C GLY A 122 -1.09 1.42 10.58
N ILE A 123 0.24 1.38 10.64
CA ILE A 123 1.13 2.53 10.47
C ILE A 123 2.10 2.19 9.35
N ALA A 124 2.24 3.08 8.37
CA ALA A 124 3.24 2.95 7.31
C ALA A 124 4.26 4.08 7.39
N PHE A 125 5.52 3.73 7.12
CA PHE A 125 6.62 4.69 7.03
C PHE A 125 7.14 4.71 5.60
N GLN A 126 6.85 5.78 4.88
CA GLN A 126 7.37 5.99 3.53
C GLN A 126 8.61 6.84 3.65
N VAL A 127 9.74 6.18 3.90
CA VAL A 127 11.03 6.87 4.04
C VAL A 127 11.49 7.41 2.69
N ILE A 128 11.35 6.63 1.62
CA ILE A 128 11.78 7.01 0.28
C ILE A 128 10.55 7.39 -0.55
N LYS A 129 10.24 8.68 -0.60
CA LYS A 129 9.18 9.24 -1.45
C LYS A 129 9.65 10.54 -2.07
N PHE A 130 9.26 10.74 -3.33
CA PHE A 130 9.52 11.95 -4.07
C PHE A 130 8.22 12.50 -4.65
N ASP A 131 7.97 13.80 -4.47
CA ASP A 131 6.81 14.48 -5.02
C ASP A 131 7.24 15.39 -6.18
N PHE A 132 6.55 15.26 -7.30
CA PHE A 132 6.60 16.24 -8.38
C PHE A 132 5.50 17.29 -8.15
N LEU A 133 5.89 18.54 -8.00
CA LEU A 133 4.99 19.67 -7.73
C LEU A 133 4.78 20.47 -9.03
N PHE A 134 3.54 20.89 -9.28
CA PHE A 134 3.12 21.67 -10.45
C PHE A 134 2.69 23.08 -10.05
#